data_AF-C5KMJ2-F1
#
_entry.id   AF-C5KMJ2-F1
#
_cell.length_a   1.000
_cell.length_b   1.000
_cell.length_c   1.000
_cell.angle_alpha   90.00
_cell.angle_beta   90.00
_cell.angle_gamma   90.00
#
_symmetry.space_group_name_H-M   'P 1'
#
loop_
_entity.id
_entity.type
_entity.pdbx_description
1 polymer ?
#
loop_
_entity_poly.entity_id
_entity_poly.type
_entity_poly.pdbx_seq_one_letter_code
_entity_poly.pdbx_strand_id
1 'polypeptide(L)'
;MHCVIFLITLASLVIRQAVGGSALIIAEKLHAADGGYCQSLCDASPDCIFSYCGDDNICHDVGSAASSGAVPCGAAVTSFDSCSSACESVADCSASQWKSFCKTWLDTPVCFGLLQSANGLCYEVSAGCTGTAYPCP
;
A
#
# COMPACT_ATOMS: atom_id res chain seq x y z
N MET A 1 63.22 11.47 -1.35
CA MET A 1 62.29 11.03 -0.29
C MET A 1 60.87 11.57 -0.52
N HIS A 2 60.30 11.41 -1.71
CA HIS A 2 58.90 11.78 -2.01
C HIS A 2 58.14 10.67 -2.76
N CYS A 3 58.80 9.54 -3.06
CA CYS A 3 58.20 8.44 -3.82
C CYS A 3 57.49 7.40 -2.92
N VAL A 4 57.83 7.35 -1.63
CA VAL A 4 57.30 6.32 -0.71
C VAL A 4 55.93 6.71 -0.13
N ILE A 5 55.61 8.01 -0.06
CA ILE A 5 54.35 8.51 0.53
C ILE A 5 53.16 8.28 -0.40
N PHE A 6 53.38 8.32 -1.73
CA PHE A 6 52.31 8.12 -2.73
C PHE A 6 51.86 6.66 -2.87
N LEU A 7 52.70 5.69 -2.52
CA LEU A 7 52.34 4.27 -2.54
C LEU A 7 51.51 3.84 -1.33
N ILE A 8 51.61 4.57 -0.21
CA ILE A 8 50.86 4.26 1.01
C ILE A 8 49.42 4.83 0.94
N THR A 9 49.21 5.95 0.25
CA THR A 9 47.86 6.55 0.09
C THR A 9 46.95 5.81 -0.90
N LEU A 10 47.51 5.07 -1.87
CA LEU A 10 46.74 4.24 -2.80
C LEU A 10 46.36 2.86 -2.21
N ALA A 11 47.10 2.35 -1.22
CA ALA A 11 46.81 1.07 -0.59
C ALA A 11 45.71 1.15 0.50
N SER A 12 45.40 2.34 1.04
CA SER A 12 44.38 2.50 2.09
C SER A 12 42.97 2.83 1.57
N LEU A 13 42.78 3.05 0.26
CA LEU A 13 41.46 3.34 -0.31
C LEU A 13 40.70 2.09 -0.77
N VAL A 14 41.34 0.91 -0.76
CA VAL A 14 40.77 -0.33 -1.31
C VAL A 14 40.32 -1.32 -0.22
N ILE A 15 40.48 -0.99 1.08
CA ILE A 15 40.17 -1.89 2.18
C ILE A 15 39.27 -1.21 3.22
N ARG A 16 38.02 -0.95 2.84
CA ARG A 16 36.85 -0.86 3.73
C ARG A 16 35.61 -0.87 2.83
N GLN A 17 34.60 -1.67 3.19
CA GLN A 17 33.36 -1.98 2.45
C GLN A 17 33.43 -3.15 1.45
N ALA A 18 34.08 -4.26 1.82
CA ALA A 18 33.87 -5.55 1.15
C ALA A 18 33.95 -6.70 2.15
N VAL A 19 33.07 -6.68 3.17
CA VAL A 19 32.71 -7.89 3.92
C VAL A 19 31.25 -7.76 4.27
N GLY A 20 30.43 -8.64 3.69
CA GLY A 20 29.07 -8.85 4.19
C GLY A 20 28.00 -8.99 3.13
N GLY A 21 28.18 -9.94 2.22
CA GLY A 21 27.06 -10.73 1.70
C GLY A 21 26.16 -10.04 0.68
N SER A 22 25.77 -10.83 -0.30
CA SER A 22 24.68 -10.56 -1.25
C SER A 22 23.31 -10.52 -0.55
N ALA A 23 23.14 -9.63 0.43
CA ALA A 23 21.86 -9.25 1.01
C ALA A 23 21.62 -7.81 0.55
N LEU A 24 20.84 -7.56 -0.49
CA LEU A 24 19.40 -7.68 -0.44
C LEU A 24 18.85 -7.85 -1.87
N ILE A 25 18.81 -9.09 -2.37
CA ILE A 25 17.79 -9.47 -3.36
C ILE A 25 16.51 -9.73 -2.58
N ILE A 26 15.93 -8.68 -1.97
CA ILE A 26 14.52 -8.63 -1.55
C ILE A 26 14.09 -7.14 -1.54
N ALA A 27 13.93 -6.55 -2.72
CA ALA A 27 13.07 -5.38 -2.88
C ALA A 27 12.08 -5.56 -4.05
N GLU A 28 11.93 -6.80 -4.53
CA GLU A 28 11.01 -7.12 -5.64
C GLU A 28 9.78 -7.93 -5.16
N LYS A 29 9.59 -8.03 -3.84
CA LYS A 29 8.41 -8.65 -3.20
C LYS A 29 7.69 -7.74 -2.19
N LEU A 30 7.98 -6.43 -2.20
CA LEU A 30 7.11 -5.38 -1.63
C LEU A 30 6.10 -4.88 -2.67
N HIS A 31 5.67 -5.78 -3.56
CA HIS A 31 4.67 -5.47 -4.58
C HIS A 31 3.28 -5.45 -3.92
N ALA A 32 2.81 -4.22 -3.69
CA ALA A 32 1.41 -3.82 -3.75
C ALA A 32 0.46 -4.32 -2.64
N ALA A 33 0.84 -4.13 -1.38
CA ALA A 33 -0.14 -3.90 -0.32
C ALA A 33 0.16 -2.54 0.33
N ASP A 34 -0.62 -1.55 -0.06
CA ASP A 34 -0.19 -0.17 -0.11
C ASP A 34 -0.09 0.46 1.29
N GLY A 35 1.13 0.64 1.78
CA GLY A 35 1.40 1.42 3.00
C GLY A 35 0.90 2.87 2.92
N GLY A 36 0.56 3.38 1.73
CA GLY A 36 0.01 4.70 1.52
C GLY A 36 -1.41 4.88 2.06
N TYR A 37 -2.24 3.82 2.10
CA TYR A 37 -3.56 3.91 2.73
C TYR A 37 -3.44 4.11 4.25
N CYS A 38 -2.65 3.28 4.91
CA CYS A 38 -2.39 3.44 6.34
C CYS A 38 -1.76 4.82 6.63
N GLN A 39 -0.80 5.25 5.79
CA GLN A 39 -0.18 6.56 5.92
C GLN A 39 -1.19 7.70 5.77
N SER A 40 -2.15 7.61 4.85
CA SER A 40 -3.18 8.63 4.71
C SER A 40 -4.10 8.75 5.94
N LEU A 41 -4.38 7.62 6.60
CA LEU A 41 -5.12 7.61 7.87
C LEU A 41 -4.29 8.20 9.00
N CYS A 42 -2.98 7.89 9.02
CA CYS A 42 -2.04 8.48 9.95
C CYS A 42 -1.99 10.01 9.81
N ASP A 43 -1.87 10.51 8.57
CA ASP A 43 -1.79 11.95 8.30
C ASP A 43 -3.06 12.71 8.70
N ALA A 44 -4.21 12.01 8.74
CA ALA A 44 -5.48 12.55 9.21
C ALA A 44 -5.62 12.57 10.74
N SER A 45 -4.81 11.78 11.47
CA SER A 45 -4.83 11.70 12.92
C SER A 45 -3.73 12.58 13.54
N PRO A 46 -4.07 13.58 14.37
CA PRO A 46 -3.08 14.52 14.93
C PRO A 46 -2.11 13.86 15.93
N ASP A 47 -2.39 12.64 16.37
CA ASP A 47 -1.59 11.85 17.29
C ASP A 47 -0.86 10.67 16.61
N CYS A 48 -1.00 10.50 15.30
CA CYS A 48 -0.25 9.49 14.58
C CYS A 48 1.14 10.01 14.18
N ILE A 49 2.17 9.20 14.49
CA ILE A 49 3.58 9.54 14.19
C ILE A 49 4.06 8.79 12.95
N PHE A 50 3.56 7.57 12.74
CA PHE A 50 3.93 6.67 11.66
C PHE A 50 2.87 5.58 11.58
N SER A 51 2.61 5.04 10.38
CA SER A 51 1.77 3.87 10.23
C SER A 51 2.28 2.97 9.11
N TYR A 52 1.91 1.70 9.16
CA TYR A 52 2.29 0.74 8.13
C TYR A 52 1.25 -0.36 7.99
N CYS A 53 1.31 -1.06 6.86
CA CYS A 53 0.53 -2.26 6.66
C CYS A 53 1.28 -3.49 7.22
N GLY A 54 0.67 -4.21 8.15
CA GLY A 54 1.20 -5.47 8.67
C GLY A 54 0.87 -6.66 7.77
N ASP A 55 1.53 -7.79 8.01
CA ASP A 55 1.29 -9.06 7.30
C ASP A 55 -0.13 -9.62 7.54
N ASP A 56 -0.79 -9.14 8.59
CA ASP A 56 -2.20 -9.38 8.90
C ASP A 56 -3.17 -8.58 8.02
N ASN A 57 -2.65 -7.83 7.06
CA ASN A 57 -3.39 -6.90 6.21
C ASN A 57 -4.17 -5.87 7.04
N ILE A 58 -3.58 -5.44 8.17
CA ILE A 58 -4.13 -4.43 9.06
C ILE A 58 -3.15 -3.27 9.15
N CYS A 59 -3.67 -2.05 9.17
CA CYS A 59 -2.91 -0.85 9.45
C CYS A 59 -2.55 -0.79 10.92
N HIS A 60 -1.26 -0.74 11.19
CA HIS A 60 -0.69 -0.54 12.51
C HIS A 60 -0.37 0.93 12.73
N ASP A 61 -0.43 1.36 13.99
CA ASP A 61 -0.04 2.69 14.47
C ASP A 61 -0.81 3.91 13.89
N VAL A 62 -1.99 3.74 13.30
CA VAL A 62 -2.84 4.81 12.68
C VAL A 62 -3.47 5.84 13.66
N GLY A 63 -2.92 6.01 14.85
CA GLY A 63 -3.40 6.95 15.88
C GLY A 63 -4.77 6.60 16.48
N SER A 64 -5.30 7.51 17.31
CA SER A 64 -6.55 7.34 18.06
C SER A 64 -7.79 7.23 17.15
N ALA A 65 -7.67 7.51 15.85
CA ALA A 65 -8.73 7.33 14.86
C ALA A 65 -9.14 5.85 14.64
N ALA A 66 -8.29 4.88 14.99
CA ALA A 66 -8.61 3.45 14.88
C ALA A 66 -9.22 2.83 16.14
N SER A 67 -9.64 3.64 17.11
CA SER A 67 -10.07 3.20 18.45
C SER A 67 -11.43 2.48 18.49
N SER A 68 -11.71 1.55 17.57
CA SER A 68 -12.80 0.56 17.67
C SER A 68 -12.65 -0.69 16.79
N GLY A 69 -11.67 -0.81 15.89
CA GLY A 69 -11.60 -1.99 15.01
C GLY A 69 -10.32 -2.09 14.19
N ALA A 70 -9.98 -3.33 13.80
CA ALA A 70 -8.89 -3.61 12.87
C ALA A 70 -9.14 -2.89 11.54
N VAL A 71 -8.30 -1.92 11.20
CA VAL A 71 -8.40 -1.19 9.93
C VAL A 71 -7.62 -1.95 8.88
N PRO A 72 -8.25 -2.54 7.85
CA PRO A 72 -7.51 -3.26 6.84
C PRO A 72 -6.61 -2.32 6.05
N CYS A 73 -5.43 -2.80 5.65
CA CYS A 73 -4.63 -2.07 4.69
C CYS A 73 -5.42 -1.94 3.39
N GLY A 74 -5.47 -0.74 2.83
CA GLY A 74 -5.98 -0.50 1.50
C GLY A 74 -5.23 -1.42 0.53
N ALA A 75 -5.93 -2.48 0.14
CA ALA A 75 -5.52 -3.60 -0.71
C ALA A 75 -4.44 -4.56 -0.17
N ALA A 76 -4.88 -5.71 0.34
CA ALA A 76 -4.34 -7.03 -0.03
C ALA A 76 -5.42 -8.13 -0.11
N VAL A 77 -6.64 -7.77 -0.49
CA VAL A 77 -7.61 -8.77 -0.99
C VAL A 77 -7.71 -8.57 -2.49
N THR A 78 -6.72 -9.10 -3.23
CA THR A 78 -6.71 -9.03 -4.71
C THR A 78 -7.68 -10.03 -5.35
N SER A 79 -8.36 -10.86 -4.57
CA SER A 79 -9.47 -11.69 -5.05
C SER A 79 -10.66 -11.53 -4.13
N PHE A 80 -11.57 -10.64 -4.50
CA PHE A 80 -12.92 -10.67 -3.97
C PHE A 80 -13.72 -11.68 -4.77
N ASP A 81 -14.58 -12.47 -4.12
CA ASP A 81 -15.48 -13.37 -4.87
C ASP A 81 -16.62 -12.61 -5.58
N SER A 82 -16.79 -11.32 -5.27
CA SER A 82 -17.83 -10.48 -5.85
C SER A 82 -17.55 -8.99 -5.65
N CYS A 83 -18.22 -8.13 -6.43
CA CYS A 83 -18.22 -6.68 -6.17
C CYS A 83 -18.76 -6.34 -4.77
N SER A 84 -19.67 -7.15 -4.23
CA SER A 84 -20.23 -6.94 -2.90
C SER A 84 -19.16 -7.12 -1.80
N SER A 85 -18.38 -8.19 -1.86
CA SER A 85 -17.27 -8.41 -0.91
C SER A 85 -16.15 -7.39 -1.10
N ALA A 86 -15.91 -6.93 -2.32
CA ALA A 86 -15.02 -5.79 -2.58
C ALA A 86 -15.52 -4.51 -1.90
N CYS A 87 -16.81 -4.21 -1.99
CA CYS A 87 -17.44 -3.05 -1.36
C CYS A 87 -17.41 -3.11 0.16
N GLU A 88 -17.57 -4.29 0.76
CA GLU A 88 -17.50 -4.46 2.21
C GLU A 88 -16.11 -4.12 2.78
N SER A 89 -15.05 -4.28 1.98
CA SER A 89 -13.69 -3.88 2.35
C SER A 89 -13.43 -2.37 2.31
N VAL A 90 -14.32 -1.59 1.68
CA VAL A 90 -14.20 -0.13 1.53
C VAL A 90 -15.25 0.54 2.41
N ALA A 91 -14.82 1.26 3.45
CA ALA A 91 -15.72 1.83 4.47
C ALA A 91 -16.86 2.66 3.86
N ASP A 92 -16.55 3.54 2.91
CA ASP A 92 -17.55 4.41 2.28
C ASP A 92 -18.53 3.64 1.37
N CYS A 93 -18.05 2.59 0.69
CA CYS A 93 -18.90 1.72 -0.11
C CYS A 93 -19.81 0.87 0.80
N SER A 94 -19.26 0.33 1.87
CA SER A 94 -20.00 -0.46 2.85
C SER A 94 -21.07 0.37 3.58
N ALA A 95 -20.78 1.65 3.87
CA ALA A 95 -21.74 2.58 4.44
C ALA A 95 -22.80 3.08 3.43
N SER A 96 -22.52 2.97 2.13
CA SER A 96 -23.44 3.40 1.06
C SER A 96 -24.68 2.52 0.99
N GLN A 97 -25.84 3.18 0.80
CA GLN A 97 -27.11 2.49 0.54
C GLN A 97 -27.11 1.69 -0.77
N TRP A 98 -26.28 2.11 -1.73
CA TRP A 98 -26.24 1.52 -3.06
C TRP A 98 -25.40 0.25 -3.13
N LYS A 99 -24.49 0.04 -2.17
CA LYS A 99 -23.48 -1.02 -2.19
C LYS A 99 -22.74 -1.07 -3.53
N SER A 100 -22.14 -2.20 -3.88
CA SER A 100 -21.58 -2.46 -5.20
C SER A 100 -22.11 -3.76 -5.78
N PHE A 101 -22.22 -3.81 -7.09
CA PHE A 101 -22.63 -4.97 -7.87
C PHE A 101 -21.95 -4.95 -9.24
N CYS A 102 -21.90 -6.09 -9.91
CA CYS A 102 -21.28 -6.18 -11.23
C CYS A 102 -22.19 -5.63 -12.33
N LYS A 103 -21.69 -4.66 -13.10
CA LYS A 103 -22.38 -4.09 -14.27
C LYS A 103 -22.08 -4.93 -15.51
N THR A 104 -22.77 -6.06 -15.64
CA THR A 104 -22.57 -7.04 -16.72
C THR A 104 -23.08 -6.59 -18.10
N TRP A 105 -23.80 -5.47 -18.17
CA TRP A 105 -24.33 -4.90 -19.41
C TRP A 105 -23.34 -3.98 -20.15
N LEU A 106 -22.09 -3.91 -19.68
CA LEU A 106 -20.99 -3.21 -20.34
C LEU A 106 -20.13 -4.22 -21.10
N ASP A 107 -19.48 -3.77 -22.19
CA ASP A 107 -18.53 -4.60 -22.95
C ASP A 107 -17.39 -5.12 -22.06
N THR A 108 -17.02 -4.34 -21.05
CA THR A 108 -16.14 -4.77 -19.95
C THR A 108 -16.91 -4.65 -18.63
N PRO A 109 -17.31 -5.77 -18.01
CA PRO A 109 -18.00 -5.75 -16.74
C PRO A 109 -17.16 -5.13 -15.62
N VAL A 110 -17.74 -4.15 -14.92
CA VAL A 110 -17.09 -3.44 -13.81
C VAL A 110 -18.00 -3.33 -12.60
N CYS A 111 -17.42 -3.25 -11.42
CA CYS A 111 -18.14 -3.06 -10.17
C CYS A 111 -18.63 -1.62 -10.05
N PHE A 112 -19.92 -1.46 -9.73
CA PHE A 112 -20.53 -0.17 -9.49
C PHE A 112 -19.86 0.58 -8.33
N GLY A 113 -19.47 1.83 -8.53
CA GLY A 113 -18.93 2.68 -7.47
C GLY A 113 -17.51 2.37 -7.02
N LEU A 114 -16.87 1.31 -7.51
CA LEU A 114 -15.52 0.92 -7.07
C LEU A 114 -14.48 1.32 -8.12
N LEU A 115 -13.44 2.01 -7.67
CA LEU A 115 -12.27 2.35 -8.46
C LEU A 115 -11.04 1.62 -7.92
N GLN A 116 -10.24 1.09 -8.84
CA GLN A 116 -8.91 0.57 -8.59
C GLN A 116 -7.90 1.71 -8.80
N SER A 117 -7.20 2.05 -7.73
CA SER A 117 -6.06 2.98 -7.73
C SER A 117 -4.75 2.22 -7.47
N ALA A 118 -3.62 2.92 -7.57
CA ALA A 118 -2.34 2.39 -7.11
C ALA A 118 -2.38 2.03 -5.61
N ASN A 119 -3.16 2.78 -4.83
CA ASN A 119 -3.29 2.64 -3.37
C ASN A 119 -4.37 1.63 -2.94
N GLY A 120 -4.93 0.86 -3.89
CA GLY A 120 -5.99 -0.11 -3.65
C GLY A 120 -7.37 0.31 -4.15
N LEU A 121 -8.40 -0.37 -3.63
CA LEU A 121 -9.80 -0.05 -3.95
C LEU A 121 -10.30 1.14 -3.14
N CYS A 122 -11.06 2.02 -3.79
CA CYS A 122 -11.80 3.09 -3.15
C CYS A 122 -13.18 3.26 -3.77
N TYR A 123 -14.06 4.01 -3.08
CA TYR A 123 -15.42 4.28 -3.53
C TYR A 123 -15.47 5.62 -4.26
N GLU A 124 -16.09 5.68 -5.44
CA GLU A 124 -15.95 6.81 -6.40
C GLU A 124 -16.36 8.18 -5.84
N VAL A 125 -17.24 8.21 -4.83
CA VAL A 125 -17.73 9.45 -4.21
C VAL A 125 -16.84 9.91 -3.04
N SER A 126 -15.89 9.08 -2.61
CA SER A 126 -14.97 9.42 -1.53
C SER A 126 -13.97 10.48 -2.00
N ALA A 127 -13.68 11.45 -1.14
CA ALA A 127 -12.73 12.52 -1.44
C ALA A 127 -11.35 11.93 -1.78
N GLY A 128 -10.81 12.29 -2.95
CA GLY A 128 -9.50 11.80 -3.41
C GLY A 128 -9.51 10.41 -4.03
N CYS A 129 -10.66 9.74 -4.13
CA CYS A 129 -10.76 8.47 -4.84
C CYS A 129 -10.58 8.70 -6.35
N THR A 130 -9.43 8.26 -6.86
CA THR A 130 -9.06 8.41 -8.26
C THR A 130 -8.46 7.10 -8.75
N GLY A 131 -8.86 6.66 -9.94
CA GLY A 131 -8.45 5.36 -10.45
C GLY A 131 -9.27 4.95 -11.66
N THR A 132 -9.09 3.70 -12.07
CA THR A 132 -9.87 3.06 -13.13
C THR A 132 -11.00 2.24 -12.54
N ALA A 133 -12.11 2.07 -13.26
CA ALA A 133 -13.21 1.22 -12.80
C ALA A 133 -12.71 -0.18 -12.43
N TYR A 134 -13.10 -0.67 -11.24
CA TYR A 134 -12.70 -1.99 -10.77
C TYR A 134 -13.42 -3.08 -11.58
N PRO A 135 -12.71 -4.01 -12.24
CA PRO A 135 -13.32 -5.09 -12.99
C PRO A 135 -14.15 -6.01 -12.08
N CYS A 136 -15.20 -6.62 -12.62
CA CYS A 136 -15.88 -7.67 -11.89
C CYS A 136 -14.94 -8.88 -11.68
N PRO A 137 -14.84 -9.42 -10.46
CA PRO A 137 -14.13 -10.67 -10.21
C PRO A 137 -14.75 -11.88 -10.92
#